data_AF-A0A7Z0QD78-F1
#
_entry.id   AF-A0A7Z0QD78-F1
#
_cell.length_a   1.000
_cell.length_b   1.000
_cell.length_c   1.000
_cell.angle_alpha   90.00
_cell.angle_beta   90.00
_cell.angle_gamma   90.00
#
_symmetry.space_group_name_H-M   'P 1'
#
loop_
_entity.id
_entity.type
_entity.pdbx_description
1 polymer ?
#
loop_
_entity_poly.entity_id
_entity_poly.type
_entity_poly.pdbx_seq_one_letter_code
_entity_poly.pdbx_strand_id
1 'polypeptide(L)' 'MGKVVFLYRSLAYRNAAADMLRKARRLPRGAERSAARRYARALRELSQTEAWLEGRVADEPQAMQRMRVAAAR' A
#
# COMPACT_ATOMS: atom_id res chain seq x y z
N MET A 1 -2.15 17.37 12.92
CA MET A 1 -2.83 16.26 12.22
C MET A 1 -2.22 16.12 10.84
N GLY A 2 -1.11 15.38 10.72
CA GLY A 2 -0.46 15.13 9.43
C GLY A 2 -1.43 14.36 8.53
N LYS A 3 -1.81 14.96 7.41
CA LYS A 3 -2.68 14.33 6.41
C LYS A 3 -2.01 13.04 5.98
N VAL A 4 -2.62 11.91 6.30
CA VAL A 4 -2.15 10.62 5.81
C VAL A 4 -2.42 10.61 4.31
N VAL A 5 -1.41 10.98 3.53
CA VAL A 5 -1.48 10.92 2.07
C VAL A 5 -1.43 9.44 1.71
N PHE A 6 -2.60 8.81 1.62
CA PHE A 6 -2.71 7.51 0.95
C PHE A 6 -2.53 7.78 -0.53
N LEU A 7 -1.27 7.76 -0.97
CA LEU A 7 -0.91 7.84 -2.37
C LEU A 7 -1.56 6.64 -3.10
N TYR A 8 -1.81 6.85 -4.40
CA TYR A 8 -2.74 6.04 -5.20
C TYR A 8 -2.47 4.53 -5.13
N ARG A 9 -1.20 4.13 -4.99
CA ARG A 9 -0.79 2.72 -5.04
C ARG A 9 -1.08 2.00 -3.72
N SER A 10 -0.82 2.63 -2.58
CA SER A 10 -1.21 2.06 -1.28
C SER A 10 -2.72 1.93 -1.12
N LEU A 11 -3.50 2.86 -1.65
CA LEU A 11 -4.97 2.79 -1.65
C LEU A 11 -5.50 1.59 -2.45
N ALA A 12 -4.92 1.32 -3.62
CA ALA A 12 -5.31 0.19 -4.46
C ALA A 12 -5.18 -1.16 -3.73
N TYR A 13 -4.08 -1.38 -3.02
CA TYR A 13 -3.87 -2.62 -2.26
C TYR A 13 -4.82 -2.77 -1.07
N ARG A 14 -5.20 -1.66 -0.42
CA ARG A 14 -6.21 -1.69 0.66
C ARG A 14 -7.59 -2.07 0.13
N ASN A 15 -7.98 -1.50 -1.01
CA ASN A 15 -9.24 -1.84 -1.67
C ASN A 15 -9.25 -3.31 -2.10
N ALA A 16 -8.17 -3.78 -2.72
CA ALA A 16 -8.00 -5.19 -3.09
C ALA A 16 -8.06 -6.12 -1.86
N ALA A 17 -7.43 -5.75 -0.74
CA ALA A 17 -7.51 -6.51 0.50
C ALA A 17 -8.94 -6.57 1.05
N ALA A 18 -9.68 -5.45 1.02
CA ALA A 18 -11.06 -5.39 1.46
C ALA A 18 -11.98 -6.23 0.57
N ASP A 19 -11.77 -6.23 -0.74
CA ASP A 19 -12.48 -7.10 -1.68
C ASP A 19 -12.16 -8.58 -1.43
N MET A 20 -10.90 -8.92 -1.19
CA MET A 20 -10.48 -10.29 -0.88
C MET A 20 -11.11 -10.79 0.42
N LEU A 21 -11.20 -9.94 1.46
CA LEU A 21 -11.90 -10.27 2.70
C LEU A 21 -13.41 -10.44 2.47
N ARG A 22 -14.02 -9.61 1.62
CA ARG A 22 -15.43 -9.77 1.23
C ARG A 22 -15.67 -11.11 0.54
N LYS A 23 -14.81 -11.49 -0.41
CA LYS A 23 -14.85 -12.81 -1.06
C LYS A 23 -14.68 -13.94 -0.03
N ALA A 24 -13.71 -13.82 0.87
CA ALA A 24 -13.46 -14.81 1.93
C ALA A 24 -14.63 -14.97 2.92
N ARG A 25 -15.50 -13.97 3.08
CA ARG A 25 -16.71 -14.10 3.92
C ARG A 25 -17.80 -14.95 3.29
N ARG A 26 -17.85 -15.02 1.95
CA ARG A 26 -18.82 -15.83 1.21
C ARG A 26 -18.40 -17.31 1.11
N LEU A 27 -17.12 -17.61 1.33
CA LEU A 27 -16.60 -18.98 1.30
C LEU A 27 -16.95 -19.75 2.59
N PRO A 28 -17.24 -21.07 2.48
CA PRO A 28 -17.39 -21.94 3.63
C PRO A 28 -16.08 -22.01 4.44
N ARG A 29 -16.17 -22.48 5.70
CA ARG A 29 -14.96 -22.70 6.52
C ARG A 29 -14.12 -23.80 5.86
N GLY A 30 -12.86 -23.50 5.57
CA GLY A 30 -11.95 -24.43 4.88
C GLY A 30 -10.64 -23.77 4.46
N ALA A 31 -9.80 -24.54 3.79
CA ALA A 31 -8.48 -24.12 3.32
C ALA A 31 -8.54 -22.89 2.40
N GLU A 32 -9.54 -22.83 1.51
CA GLU A 32 -9.74 -21.70 0.59
C GLU A 32 -10.01 -20.38 1.31
N ARG A 33 -10.86 -20.41 2.34
CA ARG A 33 -11.15 -19.23 3.17
C ARG A 33 -9.91 -18.76 3.92
N SER A 34 -9.11 -19.69 4.42
CA SER A 34 -7.84 -19.39 5.09
C SER A 34 -6.81 -18.81 4.11
N ALA A 35 -6.72 -19.35 2.89
CA ALA A 35 -5.87 -18.82 1.83
C ALA A 35 -6.29 -17.40 1.44
N ALA A 36 -7.57 -17.15 1.19
CA ALA A 36 -8.09 -15.82 0.86
C ALA A 36 -7.81 -14.80 1.97
N ARG A 37 -7.93 -15.21 3.25
CA ARG A 37 -7.54 -14.36 4.39
C ARG A 37 -6.03 -14.08 4.43
N ARG A 38 -5.20 -15.07 4.10
CA ARG A 38 -3.73 -14.90 4.04
C ARG A 38 -3.34 -13.94 2.92
N TYR A 39 -3.94 -14.08 1.74
CA TYR A 39 -3.79 -13.13 0.64
C TYR A 39 -4.21 -11.71 1.03
N ALA A 40 -5.34 -11.55 1.72
CA ALA A 40 -5.77 -10.23 2.18
C ALA A 40 -4.80 -9.60 3.21
N ARG A 41 -4.15 -10.40 4.04
CA ARG A 41 -3.10 -9.91 4.96
C ARG A 41 -1.86 -9.46 4.19
N ALA A 42 -1.39 -10.24 3.23
CA ALA A 42 -0.26 -9.88 2.37
C ALA A 42 -0.52 -8.55 1.62
N LEU A 43 -1.73 -8.35 1.10
CA LEU A 43 -2.11 -7.08 0.46
C LEU A 43 -2.12 -5.90 1.44
N ARG A 44 -2.48 -6.13 2.70
CA ARG A 44 -2.40 -5.09 3.74
C ARG A 44 -0.94 -4.73 4.05
N GLU A 45 -0.07 -5.72 4.20
CA GLU A 45 1.37 -5.50 4.40
C GLU A 45 1.97 -4.72 3.23
N LEU A 46 1.67 -5.14 1.99
CA LEU A 46 2.10 -4.42 0.80
C LEU A 46 1.59 -2.98 0.77
N SER A 47 0.35 -2.73 1.18
CA SER A 47 -0.18 -1.37 1.29
C SER A 47 0.53 -0.50 2.33
N GLN A 48 1.05 -1.10 3.40
CA GLN A 48 1.82 -0.39 4.43
C GLN A 48 3.22 -0.08 3.93
N THR A 49 3.88 -1.04 3.27
CA THR A 49 5.17 -0.83 2.61
C THR A 49 5.07 0.28 1.57
N GLU A 50 4.06 0.23 0.71
CA GLU A 50 3.85 1.25 -0.32
C GLU A 50 3.53 2.60 0.31
N ALA A 51 2.66 2.68 1.33
CA ALA A 51 2.40 3.93 2.04
C ALA A 51 3.65 4.50 2.74
N TRP A 52 4.53 3.63 3.25
CA TRP A 52 5.79 4.04 3.87
C TRP A 52 6.77 4.57 2.81
N LEU A 53 6.91 3.89 1.68
CA LEU A 53 7.71 4.36 0.53
C LEU A 53 7.15 5.66 -0.04
N GLU A 54 5.84 5.75 -0.17
CA GLU A 54 5.12 6.92 -0.65
C GLU A 54 5.32 8.13 0.30
N GLY A 55 5.32 7.91 1.62
CA GLY A 55 5.68 8.92 2.62
C GLY A 55 7.16 9.34 2.54
N ARG A 56 8.07 8.39 2.34
CA ARG A 56 9.50 8.66 2.07
C ARG A 56 9.70 9.48 0.80
N VAL A 57 9.00 9.14 -0.29
CA VAL A 57 9.02 9.86 -1.57
C VAL A 57 8.43 11.27 -1.43
N ALA A 58 7.48 11.48 -0.52
CA ALA A 58 6.92 12.79 -0.21
C ALA A 58 7.82 13.66 0.69
N ASP A 59 8.73 13.06 1.45
CA ASP A 59 9.83 13.76 2.15
C ASP A 59 11.08 13.96 1.25
N GLU A 60 11.34 13.03 0.33
CA GLU A 60 12.40 13.09 -0.68
C GLU A 60 12.21 14.06 -1.87
N PRO A 61 11.06 14.72 -2.19
CA PRO A 61 10.99 15.61 -3.35
C PRO A 61 11.92 16.81 -3.18
N GLN A 62 12.10 17.29 -1.94
CA GLN A 62 13.07 18.37 -1.66
C GLN A 62 14.52 17.90 -1.85
N ALA A 63 14.83 16.64 -1.55
CA ALA A 63 16.16 16.06 -1.76
C ALA A 63 16.44 15.75 -3.24
N MET A 64 15.46 15.18 -3.95
CA MET A 64 15.57 14.82 -5.36
C MET A 64 15.56 16.05 -6.27
N GLN A 65 14.79 17.09 -5.93
CA GLN A 65 14.81 18.37 -6.64
C GLN A 65 16.14 19.12 -6.43
N ARG A 66 16.74 19.03 -5.23
CA ARG A 66 18.10 19.52 -4.97
C ARG A 66 19.17 18.73 -5.75
N MET A 67 19.04 17.41 -5.84
CA MET A 67 19.95 16.59 -6.65
C MET A 67 19.83 16.87 -8.16
N ARG A 68 18.62 17.07 -8.69
CA ARG A 68 18.41 17.43 -10.10
C ARG A 68 18.96 18.81 -10.44
N VAL A 69 18.89 19.77 -9.52
CA VAL A 69 19.52 21.10 -9.68
C VAL A 69 21.05 21.01 -9.57
N ALA A 70 21.59 20.17 -8.69
CA ALA A 70 23.03 19.97 -8.56
C ALA A 70 23.65 19.20 -9.74
N ALA A 71 22.91 18.28 -10.37
CA ALA A 71 23.35 17.56 -11.57
C ALA A 71 23.19 18.37 -12.88
N ALA A 72 22.48 19.50 -12.84
CA ALA A 72 22.28 20.40 -13.98
C ALA A 72 23.24 21.61 -13.97
N ARG A 73 24.25 21.61 -13.08
CA ARG A 73 25.28 22.64 -12.94
C ARG A 73 26.65 22.01 -13.13
#